data_AF-A0AAD7YQ28-F1
#
_entry.id   AF-A0AAD7YQ28-F1
#
_cell.length_a   1.000
_cell.length_b   1.000
_cell.length_c   1.000
_cell.angle_alpha   90.00
_cell.angle_beta   90.00
_cell.angle_gamma   90.00
#
_symmetry.space_group_name_H-M   'P 1'
#
loop_
_entity.id
_entity.type
_entity.pdbx_description
1 polymer ?
#
loop_
_entity_poly.entity_id
_entity_poly.type
_entity_poly.pdbx_seq_one_letter_code
_entity_poly.pdbx_strand_id
1 'polypeptide(L)'
;MAGKELPFPYEFEELKPEEEELIRTTVYPTMPVPYVRLGPKGYIVFKPYMKDAANIYNMPLRPTDVFVASYQRSGTTWAQELVWLIANDLNYEKAAEIPLTHRYPFLDAFMYFDEDTIEEYLDTVTKTIVAENFDREKFSEFVRVVAKPVTPLLAAAPLTAKRFIKTHLPMSLLPPKLLDTAKMVYVARDPRDVAVSCYYHTKLFTMGGCIGDFKAFWNLFHRDLFCLTPYFEHVKEAWEKRDDPNMLFLFYEDLSKDLPASIRRVADFLGKQLNEEQINRLCDHLSIENFKNNKSVNYEDLRDSGVLANGETFIRKGKAGGWRAYFDDEMTRQAERWIEDNLLDTDLRFPHIRH
;
A
#
# COMPACT_ATOMS: atom_id res chain seq x y z
N MET A 1 -0.47 -32.64 -4.74
CA MET A 1 -0.42 -32.49 -6.21
C MET A 1 -0.21 -31.02 -6.50
N ALA A 2 0.91 -30.64 -7.11
CA ALA A 2 1.08 -29.25 -7.56
C ALA A 2 -0.01 -28.98 -8.61
N GLY A 3 -0.86 -27.99 -8.36
CA GLY A 3 -1.82 -27.53 -9.36
C GLY A 3 -1.07 -27.09 -10.63
N LYS A 4 -1.70 -27.23 -11.79
CA LYS A 4 -1.14 -26.73 -13.05
C LYS A 4 -0.99 -25.21 -12.94
N GLU A 5 0.23 -24.68 -13.13
CA GLU A 5 0.47 -23.24 -13.21
C GLU A 5 -0.43 -22.63 -14.28
N LEU A 6 -1.12 -21.56 -13.91
CA LEU A 6 -1.96 -20.79 -14.82
C LEU A 6 -1.07 -19.84 -15.63
N PRO A 7 -1.28 -19.73 -16.95
CA PRO A 7 -0.62 -18.67 -17.71
C PRO A 7 -1.04 -17.31 -17.13
N PHE A 8 -0.09 -16.40 -16.96
CA PHE A 8 -0.40 -15.03 -16.58
C PHE A 8 -1.24 -14.38 -17.70
N PRO A 9 -2.49 -13.95 -17.44
CA PRO A 9 -3.46 -13.70 -18.50
C PRO A 9 -3.43 -12.27 -19.04
N TYR A 10 -2.52 -11.42 -18.55
CA TYR A 10 -2.52 -10.00 -18.86
C TYR A 10 -1.31 -9.59 -19.68
N GLU A 11 -1.57 -8.75 -20.67
CA GLU A 11 -0.55 -8.09 -21.46
C GLU A 11 -0.13 -6.76 -20.82
N PHE A 12 1.05 -6.30 -21.20
CA PHE A 12 1.62 -5.03 -20.78
C PHE A 12 1.71 -4.11 -21.99
N GLU A 13 1.33 -2.86 -21.81
CA GLU A 13 1.40 -1.82 -22.83
C GLU A 13 2.28 -0.67 -22.33
N GLU A 14 3.16 -0.18 -23.20
CA GLU A 14 3.95 1.02 -22.91
C GLU A 14 3.03 2.24 -22.81
N LEU A 15 3.37 3.19 -21.92
CA LEU A 15 2.65 4.45 -21.84
C LEU A 15 2.84 5.29 -23.09
N LYS A 16 1.86 6.15 -23.37
CA LYS A 16 2.04 7.17 -24.39
C LYS A 16 3.10 8.17 -23.93
N PRO A 17 3.92 8.74 -24.84
CA PRO A 17 4.98 9.68 -24.46
C PRO A 17 4.51 10.85 -23.59
N GLU A 18 3.31 11.40 -23.86
CA GLU A 18 2.73 12.49 -23.09
C GLU A 18 2.30 12.09 -21.67
N GLU A 19 1.94 10.82 -21.45
CA GLU A 19 1.59 10.29 -20.13
C GLU A 19 2.86 10.09 -19.30
N GLU A 20 3.90 9.51 -19.92
CA GLU A 20 5.21 9.34 -19.28
C GLU A 20 5.85 10.69 -18.92
N GLU A 21 5.81 11.67 -19.83
CA GLU A 21 6.28 13.03 -19.57
C GLU A 21 5.55 13.65 -18.38
N LEU A 22 4.21 13.54 -18.33
CA LEU A 22 3.42 14.09 -17.23
C LEU A 22 3.77 13.43 -15.88
N ILE A 23 4.00 12.12 -15.87
CA ILE A 23 4.44 11.40 -14.66
C ILE A 23 5.80 11.93 -14.22
N ARG A 24 6.81 11.89 -15.10
CA ARG A 24 8.21 12.26 -14.77
C ARG A 24 8.36 13.72 -14.37
N THR A 25 7.53 14.61 -14.91
CA THR A 25 7.52 16.05 -14.56
C THR A 25 6.78 16.37 -13.26
N THR A 26 6.11 15.39 -12.64
CA THR A 26 5.35 15.59 -11.39
C THR A 26 5.91 14.75 -10.24
N VAL A 27 6.19 13.46 -10.47
CA VAL A 27 6.64 12.48 -9.47
C VAL A 27 7.76 11.61 -10.02
N TYR A 28 8.63 11.14 -9.13
CA TYR A 28 9.69 10.19 -9.46
C TYR A 28 10.65 10.61 -10.60
N PRO A 29 11.06 11.89 -10.75
CA PRO A 29 11.91 12.34 -11.86
C PRO A 29 13.25 11.59 -12.00
N THR A 30 13.79 11.07 -10.89
CA THR A 30 15.08 10.37 -10.85
C THR A 30 14.96 8.85 -10.98
N MET A 31 13.75 8.30 -11.11
CA MET A 31 13.56 6.86 -11.25
C MET A 31 13.83 6.42 -12.69
N PRO A 32 14.84 5.56 -12.93
CA PRO A 32 15.16 5.10 -14.29
C PRO A 32 14.16 4.08 -14.81
N VAL A 33 13.38 3.47 -13.92
CA VAL A 33 12.40 2.44 -14.27
C VAL A 33 11.18 3.06 -14.96
N PRO A 34 10.77 2.55 -16.14
CA PRO A 34 9.58 3.03 -16.83
C PRO A 34 8.29 2.48 -16.20
N TYR A 35 7.19 3.15 -16.51
CA TYR A 35 5.84 2.71 -16.18
C TYR A 35 5.19 2.01 -17.37
N VAL A 36 4.34 1.04 -17.09
CA VAL A 36 3.53 0.34 -18.10
C VAL A 36 2.09 0.23 -17.62
N ARG A 37 1.17 0.08 -18.57
CA ARG A 37 -0.23 -0.31 -18.31
C ARG A 37 -0.32 -1.83 -18.30
N LEU A 38 -1.02 -2.38 -17.32
CA LEU A 38 -1.18 -3.81 -17.14
C LEU A 38 -2.64 -4.22 -17.21
N GLY A 39 -2.93 -5.13 -18.14
CA GLY A 39 -4.22 -5.78 -18.28
C GLY A 39 -5.34 -4.86 -18.78
N PRO A 40 -6.56 -5.38 -18.90
CA PRO A 40 -7.68 -4.69 -19.55
C PRO A 40 -8.15 -3.43 -18.80
N LYS A 41 -7.84 -3.32 -17.50
CA LYS A 41 -8.12 -2.15 -16.68
C LYS A 41 -7.02 -1.09 -16.73
N GLY A 42 -5.89 -1.41 -17.38
CA GLY A 42 -4.79 -0.48 -17.60
C GLY A 42 -4.09 -0.04 -16.33
N TYR A 43 -3.89 -0.95 -15.36
CA TYR A 43 -3.22 -0.61 -14.09
C TYR A 43 -1.80 -0.10 -14.34
N ILE A 44 -1.45 1.05 -13.75
CA ILE A 44 -0.11 1.62 -13.85
C ILE A 44 0.83 0.86 -12.90
N VAL A 45 1.82 0.17 -13.44
CA VAL A 45 2.87 -0.49 -12.66
C VAL A 45 4.25 -0.07 -13.12
N PHE A 46 5.23 -0.16 -12.25
CA PHE A 46 6.62 -0.05 -12.66
C PHE A 46 7.02 -1.33 -13.41
N LYS A 47 7.73 -1.19 -14.55
CA LYS A 47 8.09 -2.30 -15.43
C LYS A 47 8.78 -3.49 -14.75
N PRO A 48 9.64 -3.32 -13.72
CA PRO A 48 10.22 -4.46 -13.00
C PRO A 48 9.19 -5.43 -12.39
N TYR A 49 7.94 -5.00 -12.16
CA TYR A 49 6.85 -5.89 -11.75
C TYR A 49 6.71 -7.13 -12.67
N MET A 50 6.98 -6.97 -13.96
CA MET A 50 6.92 -8.05 -14.96
C MET A 50 7.78 -9.26 -14.59
N LYS A 51 8.88 -9.05 -13.86
CA LYS A 51 9.83 -10.11 -13.47
C LYS A 51 9.20 -11.15 -12.53
N ASP A 52 8.16 -10.76 -11.77
CA ASP A 52 7.51 -11.64 -10.79
C ASP A 52 5.98 -11.74 -10.94
N ALA A 53 5.37 -11.04 -11.90
CA ALA A 53 3.92 -10.99 -12.08
C ALA A 53 3.28 -12.40 -12.19
N ALA A 54 3.86 -13.27 -13.02
CA ALA A 54 3.38 -14.65 -13.19
C ALA A 54 3.58 -15.51 -11.93
N ASN A 55 4.68 -15.28 -11.19
CA ASN A 55 4.96 -15.99 -9.95
C ASN A 55 3.99 -15.55 -8.85
N ILE A 56 3.70 -14.25 -8.74
CA ILE A 56 2.69 -13.72 -7.80
C ILE A 56 1.32 -14.29 -8.13
N TYR A 57 0.94 -14.31 -9.40
CA TYR A 57 -0.34 -14.86 -9.86
C TYR A 57 -0.51 -16.36 -9.55
N ASN A 58 0.60 -17.11 -9.46
CA ASN A 58 0.62 -18.54 -9.19
C ASN A 58 1.18 -18.91 -7.81
N MET A 59 1.45 -17.94 -6.95
CA MET A 59 2.22 -18.22 -5.73
C MET A 59 1.46 -19.22 -4.84
N PRO A 60 2.15 -20.22 -4.25
CA PRO A 60 1.51 -21.18 -3.36
C PRO A 60 0.93 -20.47 -2.13
N LEU A 61 -0.38 -20.62 -1.94
CA LEU A 61 -1.11 -20.12 -0.78
C LEU A 61 -1.19 -21.17 0.33
N ARG A 62 -1.36 -20.71 1.57
CA ARG A 62 -1.55 -21.55 2.75
C ARG A 62 -2.83 -21.13 3.46
N PRO A 63 -3.59 -22.08 4.06
CA PRO A 63 -4.79 -21.76 4.84
C PRO A 63 -4.56 -20.80 6.01
N THR A 64 -3.31 -20.67 6.46
CA THR A 64 -2.91 -19.79 7.57
C THR A 64 -2.47 -18.41 7.11
N ASP A 65 -2.34 -18.15 5.80
CA ASP A 65 -1.94 -16.85 5.31
C ASP A 65 -2.99 -15.78 5.64
N VAL A 66 -2.50 -14.59 5.98
CA VAL A 66 -3.34 -13.40 6.16
C VAL A 66 -2.75 -12.25 5.34
N PHE A 67 -3.53 -11.79 4.37
CA PHE A 67 -3.19 -10.64 3.55
C PHE A 67 -3.77 -9.36 4.15
N VAL A 68 -2.98 -8.29 4.12
CA VAL A 68 -3.48 -6.93 4.32
C VAL A 68 -3.24 -6.16 3.03
N ALA A 69 -4.34 -5.89 2.33
CA ALA A 69 -4.35 -5.25 1.02
C ALA A 69 -5.04 -3.88 1.09
N SER A 70 -4.68 -2.99 0.17
CA SER A 70 -5.33 -1.69 0.01
C SER A 70 -4.75 -1.00 -1.21
N TYR A 71 -5.50 -0.10 -1.83
CA TYR A 71 -4.82 0.97 -2.55
C TYR A 71 -3.93 1.75 -1.55
N GLN A 72 -2.71 2.11 -1.95
CA GLN A 72 -1.73 2.71 -1.06
C GLN A 72 -2.27 3.93 -0.28
N ARG A 73 -1.75 4.13 0.93
CA ARG A 73 -2.11 5.25 1.83
C ARG A 73 -3.56 5.26 2.35
N SER A 74 -4.22 4.11 2.30
CA SER A 74 -5.59 3.92 2.81
C SER A 74 -5.66 3.36 4.24
N GLY A 75 -4.56 3.27 4.99
CA GLY A 75 -4.56 2.75 6.37
C GLY A 75 -3.91 1.38 6.56
N THR A 76 -3.16 0.90 5.57
CA THR A 76 -2.49 -0.41 5.56
C THR A 76 -1.63 -0.66 6.79
N THR A 77 -0.82 0.31 7.23
CA THR A 77 0.04 0.17 8.41
C THR A 77 -0.77 -0.03 9.70
N TRP A 78 -1.89 0.68 9.82
CA TRP A 78 -2.81 0.54 10.94
C TRP A 78 -3.44 -0.85 10.95
N ALA A 79 -3.94 -1.31 9.80
CA ALA A 79 -4.53 -2.63 9.65
C ALA A 79 -3.51 -3.76 9.87
N GLN A 80 -2.28 -3.63 9.38
CA GLN A 80 -1.22 -4.63 9.59
C GLN A 80 -0.92 -4.82 11.09
N GLU A 81 -0.78 -3.74 11.85
CA GLU A 81 -0.53 -3.84 13.30
C GLU A 81 -1.70 -4.51 14.01
N LEU A 82 -2.92 -4.04 13.72
CA LEU A 82 -4.15 -4.57 14.29
C LEU A 82 -4.29 -6.08 14.04
N VAL A 83 -4.18 -6.49 12.78
CA VAL A 83 -4.28 -7.90 12.36
C VAL A 83 -3.19 -8.75 13.00
N TRP A 84 -1.95 -8.24 13.06
CA TRP A 84 -0.83 -9.00 13.60
C TRP A 84 -0.98 -9.22 15.10
N LEU A 85 -1.31 -8.18 15.87
CA LEU A 85 -1.52 -8.29 17.31
C LEU A 85 -2.65 -9.26 17.63
N ILE A 86 -3.81 -9.12 16.97
CA ILE A 86 -4.95 -10.03 17.19
C ILE A 86 -4.58 -11.47 16.85
N ALA A 87 -3.90 -11.70 15.73
CA ALA A 87 -3.50 -13.04 15.30
C ALA A 87 -2.41 -13.67 16.18
N ASN A 88 -1.65 -12.87 16.92
CA ASN A 88 -0.59 -13.30 17.84
C ASN A 88 -0.95 -13.03 19.32
N ASP A 89 -2.23 -13.16 19.66
CA ASP A 89 -2.73 -13.13 21.04
C ASP A 89 -2.34 -11.88 21.83
N LEU A 90 -2.31 -10.74 21.14
CA LEU A 90 -1.94 -9.43 21.66
C LEU A 90 -0.53 -9.39 22.29
N ASN A 91 0.43 -10.09 21.69
CA ASN A 91 1.82 -10.05 22.11
C ASN A 91 2.50 -8.72 21.69
N TYR A 92 2.30 -7.67 22.49
CA TYR A 92 2.85 -6.33 22.26
C TYR A 92 4.39 -6.30 22.34
N GLU A 93 5.01 -7.11 23.19
CA GLU A 93 6.47 -7.18 23.32
C GLU A 93 7.11 -7.63 22.01
N LYS A 94 6.60 -8.72 21.43
CA LYS A 94 7.08 -9.23 20.14
C LYS A 94 6.76 -8.28 18.98
N ALA A 95 5.64 -7.56 19.04
CA ALA A 95 5.30 -6.53 18.04
C ALA A 95 6.25 -5.31 18.09
N ALA A 96 6.79 -5.00 19.27
CA ALA A 96 7.78 -3.95 19.45
C ALA A 96 9.20 -4.39 19.07
N GLU A 97 9.56 -5.66 19.34
CA GLU A 97 10.87 -6.23 19.02
C GLU A 97 11.11 -6.37 17.51
N ILE A 98 10.08 -6.75 16.75
CA ILE A 98 10.21 -7.05 15.31
C ILE A 98 9.58 -5.91 14.50
N PRO A 99 10.36 -5.19 13.67
CA PRO A 99 9.84 -4.15 12.78
C PRO A 99 8.71 -4.68 11.88
N LEU A 100 7.73 -3.82 11.58
CA LEU A 100 6.57 -4.20 10.78
C LEU A 100 6.96 -4.73 9.39
N THR A 101 8.02 -4.20 8.80
CA THR A 101 8.60 -4.66 7.52
C THR A 101 9.10 -6.10 7.56
N HIS A 102 9.52 -6.59 8.73
CA HIS A 102 9.93 -7.98 8.91
C HIS A 102 8.76 -8.87 9.31
N ARG A 103 7.73 -8.30 9.94
CA ARG A 103 6.48 -9.00 10.24
C ARG A 103 5.62 -9.23 9.00
N TYR A 104 5.69 -8.33 8.01
CA TYR A 104 4.98 -8.41 6.73
C TYR A 104 5.93 -8.22 5.54
N PRO A 105 6.29 -9.29 4.82
CA PRO A 105 6.84 -9.15 3.49
C PRO A 105 5.89 -8.34 2.60
N PHE A 106 6.43 -7.35 1.90
CA PHE A 106 5.66 -6.44 1.06
C PHE A 106 5.75 -6.88 -0.40
N LEU A 107 4.71 -7.61 -0.83
CA LEU A 107 4.67 -8.42 -2.06
C LEU A 107 5.11 -7.68 -3.32
N ASP A 108 4.70 -6.42 -3.48
CA ASP A 108 4.91 -5.58 -4.66
C ASP A 108 5.98 -4.50 -4.47
N ALA A 109 6.75 -4.51 -3.38
CA ALA A 109 7.79 -3.50 -3.14
C ALA A 109 8.94 -3.56 -4.16
N PHE A 110 9.20 -4.73 -4.73
CA PHE A 110 10.32 -4.90 -5.66
C PHE A 110 10.14 -4.15 -6.97
N MET A 111 8.89 -3.86 -7.38
CA MET A 111 8.65 -3.24 -8.68
C MET A 111 9.27 -1.85 -8.82
N TYR A 112 9.54 -1.16 -7.70
CA TYR A 112 10.14 0.18 -7.74
C TYR A 112 11.58 0.16 -8.24
N PHE A 113 12.29 -0.98 -8.19
CA PHE A 113 13.70 -1.03 -8.56
C PHE A 113 13.96 -2.15 -9.56
N ASP A 114 14.91 -1.90 -10.46
CA ASP A 114 15.44 -2.91 -11.34
C ASP A 114 16.89 -3.23 -10.95
N GLU A 115 17.19 -4.51 -10.72
CA GLU A 115 18.56 -4.99 -10.49
C GLU A 115 19.51 -4.59 -11.63
N ASP A 116 19.00 -4.52 -12.87
CA ASP A 116 19.79 -4.19 -14.06
C ASP A 116 20.18 -2.70 -14.12
N THR A 117 19.41 -1.83 -13.48
CA THR A 117 19.63 -0.36 -13.49
C THR A 117 19.97 0.20 -12.10
N ILE A 118 20.26 -0.67 -11.12
CA ILE A 118 20.42 -0.25 -9.72
C ILE A 118 21.61 0.68 -9.51
N GLU A 119 22.73 0.46 -10.19
CA GLU A 119 23.92 1.31 -10.05
C GLU A 119 23.69 2.70 -10.65
N GLU A 120 23.03 2.78 -11.81
CA GLU A 120 22.66 4.06 -12.43
C GLU A 120 21.68 4.85 -11.55
N TYR A 121 20.67 4.15 -11.02
CA TYR A 121 19.74 4.71 -10.05
C TYR A 121 20.48 5.27 -8.83
N LEU A 122 21.36 4.47 -8.20
CA LEU A 122 22.13 4.88 -7.04
C LEU A 122 23.04 6.09 -7.35
N ASP A 123 23.72 6.11 -8.49
CA ASP A 123 24.55 7.26 -8.89
C ASP A 123 23.72 8.54 -9.09
N THR A 124 22.49 8.41 -9.59
CA THR A 124 21.59 9.54 -9.81
C THR A 124 20.95 10.02 -8.51
N VAL A 125 20.27 9.14 -7.78
CA VAL A 125 19.48 9.54 -6.61
C VAL A 125 20.35 10.04 -5.46
N THR A 126 21.53 9.44 -5.24
CA THR A 126 22.40 9.86 -4.13
C THR A 126 22.97 11.27 -4.29
N LYS A 127 23.06 11.78 -5.52
CA LYS A 127 23.41 13.19 -5.79
C LYS A 127 22.29 14.17 -5.38
N THR A 128 21.05 13.67 -5.29
CA THR A 128 19.86 14.48 -4.96
C THR A 128 19.47 14.41 -3.49
N ILE A 129 19.99 13.42 -2.73
CA ILE A 129 19.69 13.26 -1.32
C ILE A 129 20.43 14.34 -0.51
N VAL A 130 19.66 15.18 0.17
CA VAL A 130 20.17 16.19 1.10
C VAL A 130 19.76 15.79 2.51
N ALA A 131 20.61 15.00 3.17
CA ALA A 131 20.44 14.57 4.57
C ALA A 131 21.77 14.67 5.32
N GLU A 132 21.75 15.32 6.49
CA GLU A 132 22.95 15.61 7.30
C GLU A 132 23.74 14.34 7.69
N ASN A 133 23.06 13.19 7.80
CA ASN A 133 23.65 11.90 8.18
C ASN A 133 23.50 10.83 7.09
N PHE A 134 23.46 11.20 5.80
CA PHE A 134 23.23 10.23 4.74
C PHE A 134 24.28 9.10 4.71
N ASP A 135 23.81 7.88 4.97
CA ASP A 135 24.62 6.65 4.86
C ASP A 135 24.35 5.96 3.50
N ARG A 136 25.26 6.17 2.54
CA ARG A 136 25.16 5.62 1.18
C ARG A 136 25.18 4.10 1.16
N GLU A 137 25.91 3.45 2.06
CA GLU A 137 26.01 2.00 2.10
C GLU A 137 24.69 1.38 2.55
N LYS A 138 24.12 1.89 3.65
CA LYS A 138 22.79 1.46 4.12
C LYS A 138 21.69 1.74 3.11
N PHE A 139 21.75 2.88 2.43
CA PHE A 139 20.79 3.19 1.36
C PHE A 139 20.91 2.20 0.19
N SER A 140 22.12 1.93 -0.28
CA SER A 140 22.40 0.96 -1.34
C SER A 140 21.91 -0.44 -0.96
N GLU A 141 22.19 -0.89 0.28
CA GLU A 141 21.70 -2.17 0.79
C GLU A 141 20.17 -2.22 0.81
N PHE A 142 19.51 -1.18 1.32
CA PHE A 142 18.05 -1.08 1.32
C PHE A 142 17.47 -1.24 -0.09
N VAL A 143 17.98 -0.49 -1.07
CA VAL A 143 17.50 -0.54 -2.45
C VAL A 143 17.69 -1.94 -3.04
N ARG A 144 18.84 -2.58 -2.82
CA ARG A 144 19.13 -3.95 -3.29
C ARG A 144 18.24 -5.00 -2.64
N VAL A 145 17.91 -4.84 -1.36
CA VAL A 145 17.00 -5.74 -0.65
C VAL A 145 15.58 -5.58 -1.21
N VAL A 146 15.13 -4.35 -1.40
CA VAL A 146 13.79 -4.07 -1.92
C VAL A 146 13.65 -4.55 -3.37
N ALA A 147 14.66 -4.39 -4.23
CA ALA A 147 14.63 -4.81 -5.63
C ALA A 147 14.38 -6.31 -5.87
N LYS A 148 14.53 -7.14 -4.83
CA LYS A 148 14.36 -8.60 -4.95
C LYS A 148 12.88 -8.99 -4.92
N PRO A 149 12.42 -9.82 -5.87
CA PRO A 149 11.10 -10.42 -5.81
C PRO A 149 10.80 -11.11 -4.46
N VAL A 150 9.57 -10.99 -3.99
CA VAL A 150 9.16 -11.47 -2.66
C VAL A 150 8.63 -12.90 -2.69
N THR A 151 8.21 -13.41 -3.85
CA THR A 151 7.67 -14.77 -3.97
C THR A 151 8.65 -15.87 -3.51
N PRO A 152 9.98 -15.81 -3.76
CA PRO A 152 10.91 -16.80 -3.23
C PRO A 152 11.02 -16.76 -1.70
N LEU A 153 10.97 -15.57 -1.10
CA LEU A 153 10.96 -15.39 0.36
C LEU A 153 9.70 -16.04 0.98
N LEU A 154 8.54 -15.84 0.35
CA LEU A 154 7.29 -16.46 0.81
C LEU A 154 7.29 -17.97 0.65
N ALA A 155 7.91 -18.50 -0.41
CA ALA A 155 8.05 -19.94 -0.64
C ALA A 155 8.98 -20.59 0.40
N ALA A 156 10.08 -19.92 0.76
CA ALA A 156 11.07 -20.41 1.72
C ALA A 156 10.60 -20.36 3.20
N ALA A 157 9.54 -19.62 3.51
CA ALA A 157 9.03 -19.51 4.88
C ALA A 157 8.63 -20.90 5.45
N PRO A 158 9.00 -21.25 6.70
CA PRO A 158 8.64 -22.54 7.30
C PRO A 158 7.14 -22.84 7.24
N LEU A 159 6.75 -24.10 7.02
CA LEU A 159 5.33 -24.49 6.95
C LEU A 159 4.57 -24.28 8.26
N THR A 160 5.27 -24.31 9.39
CA THR A 160 4.72 -24.03 10.73
C THR A 160 4.56 -22.54 10.99
N ALA A 161 5.19 -21.67 10.20
CA ALA A 161 5.10 -20.23 10.37
C ALA A 161 3.88 -19.67 9.63
N LYS A 162 3.10 -18.86 10.33
CA LYS A 162 2.02 -18.07 9.74
C LYS A 162 2.62 -16.95 8.90
N ARG A 163 2.18 -16.79 7.64
CA ARG A 163 2.61 -15.67 6.79
C ARG A 163 1.61 -14.54 6.89
N PHE A 164 2.13 -13.35 7.14
CA PHE A 164 1.40 -12.09 7.10
C PHE A 164 1.92 -11.31 5.90
N ILE A 165 1.07 -10.98 4.93
CA ILE A 165 1.51 -10.48 3.62
C ILE A 165 0.90 -9.11 3.38
N LYS A 166 1.73 -8.11 3.12
CA LYS A 166 1.28 -6.77 2.73
C LYS A 166 1.28 -6.70 1.21
N THR A 167 0.24 -6.10 0.62
CA THR A 167 0.27 -5.76 -0.79
C THR A 167 -0.56 -4.52 -1.13
N HIS A 168 -0.16 -3.82 -2.20
CA HIS A 168 -0.98 -2.83 -2.87
C HIS A 168 -1.47 -3.30 -4.24
N LEU A 169 -1.31 -4.58 -4.58
CA LEU A 169 -1.86 -5.11 -5.83
C LEU A 169 -3.39 -5.22 -5.76
N PRO A 170 -4.09 -4.92 -6.88
CA PRO A 170 -5.50 -5.23 -7.03
C PRO A 170 -5.73 -6.76 -7.08
N MET A 171 -6.95 -7.20 -6.77
CA MET A 171 -7.30 -8.62 -6.66
C MET A 171 -7.00 -9.41 -7.93
N SER A 172 -7.23 -8.80 -9.09
CA SER A 172 -7.02 -9.39 -10.41
C SER A 172 -5.57 -9.78 -10.68
N LEU A 173 -4.60 -9.15 -10.00
CA LEU A 173 -3.16 -9.44 -10.12
C LEU A 173 -2.63 -10.40 -9.04
N LEU A 174 -3.48 -10.79 -8.10
CA LEU A 174 -3.17 -11.79 -7.07
C LEU A 174 -3.65 -13.19 -7.52
N PRO A 175 -3.29 -14.27 -6.81
CA PRO A 175 -3.81 -15.59 -7.13
C PRO A 175 -5.35 -15.62 -7.24
N PRO A 176 -5.93 -16.12 -8.33
CA PRO A 176 -7.38 -16.12 -8.53
C PRO A 176 -8.18 -16.83 -7.44
N LYS A 177 -7.54 -17.82 -6.79
CA LYS A 177 -8.11 -18.63 -5.69
C LYS A 177 -7.65 -18.16 -4.31
N LEU A 178 -7.27 -16.89 -4.17
CA LEU A 178 -6.78 -16.35 -2.90
C LEU A 178 -7.78 -16.59 -1.78
N LEU A 179 -9.02 -16.18 -1.97
CA LEU A 179 -10.05 -16.25 -0.93
C LEU A 179 -10.58 -17.67 -0.69
N ASP A 180 -10.35 -18.62 -1.61
CA ASP A 180 -10.62 -20.05 -1.36
C ASP A 180 -9.69 -20.63 -0.29
N THR A 181 -8.51 -20.02 -0.09
CA THR A 181 -7.43 -20.57 0.74
C THR A 181 -7.09 -19.66 1.93
N ALA A 182 -6.87 -18.38 1.69
CA ALA A 182 -6.30 -17.43 2.65
C ALA A 182 -7.29 -16.32 3.00
N LYS A 183 -7.07 -15.67 4.15
CA LYS A 183 -7.85 -14.49 4.56
C LYS A 183 -7.22 -13.21 4.03
N MET A 184 -8.06 -12.22 3.69
CA MET A 184 -7.65 -10.88 3.32
C MET A 184 -8.42 -9.81 4.11
N VAL A 185 -7.70 -8.85 4.67
CA VAL A 185 -8.27 -7.57 5.13
C VAL A 185 -7.94 -6.51 4.10
N TYR A 186 -8.96 -5.95 3.46
CA TYR A 186 -8.83 -4.84 2.50
C TYR A 186 -9.25 -3.52 3.15
N VAL A 187 -8.46 -2.46 2.95
CA VAL A 187 -8.80 -1.12 3.48
C VAL A 187 -8.95 -0.12 2.33
N ALA A 188 -10.15 0.46 2.21
CA ALA A 188 -10.46 1.60 1.35
C ALA A 188 -10.47 2.91 2.14
N ARG A 189 -10.36 4.04 1.45
CA ARG A 189 -10.35 5.39 2.04
C ARG A 189 -10.76 6.42 1.01
N ASP A 190 -11.40 7.53 1.41
CA ASP A 190 -11.72 8.65 0.51
C ASP A 190 -10.58 8.96 -0.49
N PRO A 191 -10.82 8.88 -1.81
CA PRO A 191 -9.76 9.05 -2.78
C PRO A 191 -9.09 10.43 -2.72
N ARG A 192 -9.79 11.46 -2.23
CA ARG A 192 -9.23 12.81 -2.08
C ARG A 192 -8.19 12.86 -0.96
N ASP A 193 -8.46 12.19 0.16
CA ASP A 193 -7.48 12.06 1.25
C ASP A 193 -6.34 11.11 0.88
N VAL A 194 -6.62 10.06 0.09
CA VAL A 194 -5.61 9.19 -0.50
C VAL A 194 -4.66 9.98 -1.39
N ALA A 195 -5.17 10.81 -2.29
CA ALA A 195 -4.36 11.65 -3.18
C ALA A 195 -3.43 12.57 -2.38
N VAL A 196 -3.96 13.29 -1.38
CA VAL A 196 -3.14 14.11 -0.47
C VAL A 196 -2.08 13.26 0.24
N SER A 197 -2.44 12.09 0.75
CA SER A 197 -1.47 11.25 1.45
C SER A 197 -0.41 10.66 0.52
N CYS A 198 -0.75 10.35 -0.74
CA CYS A 198 0.20 9.87 -1.73
C CYS A 198 1.17 11.00 -2.13
N TYR A 199 0.67 12.22 -2.33
CA TYR A 199 1.51 13.40 -2.58
C TYR A 199 2.59 13.61 -1.52
N TYR A 200 2.22 13.55 -0.24
CA TYR A 200 3.21 13.63 0.85
C TYR A 200 4.11 12.40 0.94
N HIS A 201 3.60 11.21 0.63
CA HIS A 201 4.41 10.00 0.58
C HIS A 201 5.50 10.08 -0.50
N THR A 202 5.17 10.60 -1.68
CA THR A 202 6.15 10.83 -2.75
C THR A 202 7.20 11.88 -2.37
N LYS A 203 6.85 12.85 -1.52
CA LYS A 203 7.84 13.81 -0.95
C LYS A 203 8.69 13.21 0.16
N LEU A 204 8.11 12.29 0.94
CA LEU A 204 8.78 11.65 2.06
C LEU A 204 9.87 10.69 1.58
N PHE A 205 9.61 9.86 0.58
CA PHE A 205 10.62 8.92 0.09
C PHE A 205 11.58 9.61 -0.88
N THR A 206 12.85 9.68 -0.50
CA THR A 206 13.92 10.29 -1.30
C THR A 206 14.21 9.53 -2.59
N MET A 207 13.72 8.29 -2.67
CA MET A 207 13.92 7.34 -3.77
C MET A 207 13.32 7.76 -5.11
N GLY A 208 12.57 8.86 -5.16
CA GLY A 208 12.24 9.47 -6.44
C GLY A 208 11.54 10.82 -6.33
N GLY A 209 10.97 11.15 -5.16
CA GLY A 209 10.51 12.51 -4.89
C GLY A 209 9.24 12.92 -5.64
N CYS A 210 8.83 14.16 -5.38
CA CYS A 210 7.75 14.84 -6.10
C CYS A 210 8.17 16.30 -6.31
N ILE A 211 8.19 16.73 -7.57
CA ILE A 211 8.56 18.08 -7.99
C ILE A 211 7.34 18.94 -8.32
N GLY A 212 6.18 18.32 -8.57
CA GLY A 212 4.92 19.01 -8.78
C GLY A 212 4.31 19.59 -7.50
N ASP A 213 3.43 20.58 -7.65
CA ASP A 213 2.52 20.97 -6.59
C ASP A 213 1.39 19.93 -6.43
N PHE A 214 0.53 20.13 -5.43
CA PHE A 214 -0.57 19.19 -5.20
C PHE A 214 -1.57 19.14 -6.36
N LYS A 215 -1.77 20.25 -7.08
CA LYS A 215 -2.70 20.30 -8.23
C LYS A 215 -2.18 19.45 -9.39
N ALA A 216 -0.88 19.51 -9.68
CA ALA A 216 -0.22 18.63 -10.64
C ALA A 216 -0.31 17.16 -10.23
N PHE A 217 -0.08 16.85 -8.94
CA PHE A 217 -0.23 15.48 -8.43
C PHE A 217 -1.66 14.97 -8.55
N TRP A 218 -2.64 15.79 -8.16
CA TRP A 218 -4.06 15.45 -8.30
C TRP A 218 -4.41 15.16 -9.77
N ASN A 219 -3.89 15.98 -10.70
CA ASN A 219 -4.12 15.80 -12.13
C ASN A 219 -3.58 14.45 -12.66
N LEU A 220 -2.49 13.93 -12.09
CA LEU A 220 -2.05 12.56 -12.39
C LEU A 220 -2.99 11.51 -11.78
N PHE A 221 -3.33 11.70 -10.51
CA PHE A 221 -4.04 10.71 -9.71
C PHE A 221 -5.44 10.41 -10.25
N HIS A 222 -6.24 11.44 -10.54
CA HIS A 222 -7.61 11.25 -11.01
C HIS A 222 -7.71 10.88 -12.50
N ARG A 223 -6.62 11.03 -13.26
CA ARG A 223 -6.47 10.55 -14.65
C ARG A 223 -5.91 9.13 -14.73
N ASP A 224 -5.80 8.46 -13.59
CA ASP A 224 -5.28 7.09 -13.49
C ASP A 224 -3.85 6.93 -14.06
N LEU A 225 -2.99 7.93 -13.79
CA LEU A 225 -1.58 7.98 -14.18
C LEU A 225 -0.64 7.94 -12.96
N PHE A 226 -1.03 7.26 -11.89
CA PHE A 226 -0.18 7.06 -10.72
C PHE A 226 -0.08 5.58 -10.36
N CYS A 227 0.96 5.17 -9.63
CA CYS A 227 1.17 3.76 -9.34
C CYS A 227 -0.10 3.08 -8.77
N LEU A 228 -0.48 1.98 -9.42
CA LEU A 228 -1.62 1.10 -9.17
C LEU A 228 -3.01 1.73 -9.36
N THR A 229 -3.12 2.90 -10.00
CA THR A 229 -4.40 3.39 -10.54
C THR A 229 -4.74 2.63 -11.83
N PRO A 230 -6.03 2.46 -12.20
CA PRO A 230 -7.20 3.22 -11.74
C PRO A 230 -7.64 2.99 -10.30
N TYR A 231 -7.81 4.06 -9.52
CA TYR A 231 -8.12 3.95 -8.08
C TYR A 231 -9.44 3.22 -7.84
N PHE A 232 -10.50 3.59 -8.57
CA PHE A 232 -11.82 3.02 -8.36
C PHE A 232 -11.90 1.56 -8.81
N GLU A 233 -11.25 1.19 -9.91
CA GLU A 233 -11.16 -0.20 -10.33
C GLU A 233 -10.49 -1.07 -9.27
N HIS A 234 -9.42 -0.55 -8.65
CA HIS A 234 -8.73 -1.25 -7.58
C HIS A 234 -9.65 -1.50 -6.37
N VAL A 235 -10.44 -0.50 -5.97
CA VAL A 235 -11.36 -0.62 -4.83
C VAL A 235 -12.56 -1.51 -5.18
N LYS A 236 -13.12 -1.36 -6.38
CA LYS A 236 -14.28 -2.13 -6.87
C LYS A 236 -13.97 -3.64 -6.89
N GLU A 237 -12.78 -4.04 -7.29
CA GLU A 237 -12.40 -5.46 -7.27
C GLU A 237 -12.45 -6.09 -5.87
N ALA A 238 -12.01 -5.37 -4.85
CA ALA A 238 -12.13 -5.85 -3.47
C ALA A 238 -13.57 -5.75 -2.96
N TRP A 239 -14.30 -4.70 -3.36
CA TRP A 239 -15.70 -4.48 -2.99
C TRP A 239 -16.63 -5.56 -3.54
N GLU A 240 -16.40 -6.07 -4.74
CA GLU A 240 -17.14 -7.19 -5.34
C GLU A 240 -16.93 -8.51 -4.59
N LYS A 241 -15.85 -8.62 -3.80
CA LYS A 241 -15.52 -9.79 -2.98
C LYS A 241 -15.88 -9.62 -1.50
N ARG A 242 -16.46 -8.48 -1.10
CA ARG A 242 -16.67 -8.11 0.31
C ARG A 242 -17.52 -9.10 1.12
N ASP A 243 -18.38 -9.86 0.45
CA ASP A 243 -19.30 -10.82 1.09
C ASP A 243 -18.68 -12.22 1.21
N ASP A 244 -17.47 -12.42 0.67
CA ASP A 244 -16.71 -13.66 0.84
C ASP A 244 -16.27 -13.81 2.32
N PRO A 245 -16.44 -14.98 2.95
CA PRO A 245 -16.08 -15.19 4.37
C PRO A 245 -14.58 -15.02 4.67
N ASN A 246 -13.72 -15.01 3.65
CA ASN A 246 -12.28 -14.77 3.75
C ASN A 246 -11.88 -13.37 3.27
N MET A 247 -12.83 -12.49 2.97
CA MET A 247 -12.60 -11.06 2.74
C MET A 247 -13.20 -10.23 3.90
N LEU A 248 -12.40 -9.33 4.47
CA LEU A 248 -12.89 -8.27 5.34
C LEU A 248 -12.60 -6.92 4.70
N PHE A 249 -13.65 -6.28 4.19
CA PHE A 249 -13.57 -4.92 3.65
C PHE A 249 -13.81 -3.89 4.76
N LEU A 250 -12.84 -2.98 4.94
CA LEU A 250 -12.86 -1.89 5.91
C LEU A 250 -12.71 -0.53 5.23
N PHE A 251 -13.26 0.49 5.86
CA PHE A 251 -12.93 1.88 5.53
C PHE A 251 -11.98 2.47 6.57
N TYR A 252 -11.00 3.24 6.12
CA TYR A 252 -10.12 4.02 6.98
C TYR A 252 -10.89 4.92 7.94
N GLU A 253 -11.99 5.47 7.48
CA GLU A 253 -12.83 6.37 8.25
C GLU A 253 -13.53 5.67 9.40
N ASP A 254 -13.82 4.37 9.28
CA ASP A 254 -14.33 3.56 10.40
C ASP A 254 -13.24 3.30 11.43
N LEU A 255 -12.01 2.97 10.99
CA LEU A 255 -10.85 2.84 11.89
C LEU A 255 -10.59 4.13 12.69
N SER A 256 -10.82 5.28 12.07
CA SER A 256 -10.66 6.59 12.72
C SER A 256 -11.85 6.99 13.60
N LYS A 257 -13.08 6.61 13.24
CA LYS A 257 -14.30 7.07 13.91
C LYS A 257 -14.71 6.17 15.07
N ASP A 258 -14.61 4.85 14.89
CA ASP A 258 -14.96 3.84 15.89
C ASP A 258 -13.98 2.67 15.83
N LEU A 259 -12.80 2.92 16.39
CA LEU A 259 -11.72 1.93 16.49
C LEU A 259 -12.15 0.69 17.30
N PRO A 260 -12.85 0.78 18.45
CA PRO A 260 -13.34 -0.39 19.16
C PRO A 260 -14.23 -1.30 18.31
N ALA A 261 -15.19 -0.75 17.56
CA ALA A 261 -16.04 -1.54 16.66
C ALA A 261 -15.21 -2.22 15.56
N SER A 262 -14.23 -1.49 14.99
CA SER A 262 -13.35 -2.01 13.96
C SER A 262 -12.45 -3.15 14.47
N ILE A 263 -11.93 -3.03 15.70
CA ILE A 263 -11.18 -4.08 16.39
C ILE A 263 -12.01 -5.35 16.55
N ARG A 264 -13.27 -5.22 17.02
CA ARG A 264 -14.17 -6.37 17.17
C ARG A 264 -14.42 -7.07 15.83
N ARG A 265 -14.69 -6.31 14.77
CA ARG A 265 -14.87 -6.86 13.41
C ARG A 265 -13.63 -7.63 12.93
N VAL A 266 -12.43 -7.12 13.16
CA VAL A 266 -11.18 -7.82 12.78
C VAL A 266 -10.96 -9.05 13.66
N ALA A 267 -11.25 -8.99 14.95
CA ALA A 267 -11.15 -10.13 15.86
C ALA A 267 -12.09 -11.26 15.44
N ASP A 268 -13.37 -10.95 15.19
CA ASP A 268 -14.37 -11.90 14.72
C ASP A 268 -13.96 -12.55 13.39
N PHE A 269 -13.50 -11.74 12.43
CA PHE A 269 -13.03 -12.22 11.14
C PHE A 269 -11.83 -13.19 11.25
N LEU A 270 -10.95 -12.96 12.22
CA LEU A 270 -9.80 -13.81 12.51
C LEU A 270 -10.13 -14.98 13.46
N GLY A 271 -11.39 -15.10 13.90
CA GLY A 271 -11.83 -16.16 14.82
C GLY A 271 -11.26 -16.00 16.24
N LYS A 272 -11.04 -14.76 16.68
CA LYS A 272 -10.49 -14.42 18.00
C LYS A 272 -11.56 -13.71 18.83
N GLN A 273 -11.60 -14.01 20.12
CA GLN A 273 -12.46 -13.33 21.09
C GLN A 273 -11.61 -12.42 21.96
N LEU A 274 -12.01 -11.16 22.06
CA LEU A 274 -11.33 -10.15 22.88
C LEU A 274 -12.30 -9.62 23.93
N ASN A 275 -11.83 -9.46 25.16
CA ASN A 275 -12.58 -8.76 26.19
C ASN A 275 -12.41 -7.23 26.08
N GLU A 276 -13.22 -6.48 26.83
CA GLU A 276 -13.19 -5.00 26.78
C GLU A 276 -11.85 -4.40 27.20
N GLU A 277 -11.15 -5.01 28.17
CA GLU A 277 -9.82 -4.54 28.59
C GLU A 277 -8.79 -4.68 27.46
N GLN A 278 -8.80 -5.82 26.77
CA GLN A 278 -7.97 -6.10 25.61
C GLN A 278 -8.26 -5.14 24.46
N ILE A 279 -9.54 -4.86 24.19
CA ILE A 279 -9.97 -3.89 23.16
C ILE A 279 -9.48 -2.49 23.51
N ASN A 280 -9.67 -2.05 24.77
CA ASN A 280 -9.24 -0.73 25.22
C ASN A 280 -7.72 -0.55 25.14
N ARG A 281 -6.95 -1.56 25.57
CA ARG A 281 -5.49 -1.54 25.45
C ARG A 281 -5.04 -1.48 23.99
N LEU A 282 -5.70 -2.22 23.11
CA LEU A 282 -5.39 -2.19 21.68
C LEU A 282 -5.76 -0.85 21.04
N CYS A 283 -6.86 -0.22 21.46
CA CYS A 283 -7.22 1.14 21.04
C CYS A 283 -6.14 2.15 21.42
N ASP A 284 -5.64 2.08 22.66
CA ASP A 284 -4.57 2.96 23.14
C ASP A 284 -3.29 2.78 22.32
N HIS A 285 -2.85 1.53 22.11
CA HIS A 285 -1.67 1.21 21.28
C HIS A 285 -1.78 1.75 19.85
N LEU A 286 -2.98 1.66 19.28
CA LEU A 286 -3.28 2.07 17.91
C LEU A 286 -3.67 3.55 17.77
N SER A 287 -3.74 4.31 18.86
CA SER A 287 -4.02 5.74 18.81
C SER A 287 -2.97 6.44 17.95
N ILE A 288 -3.37 7.45 17.17
CA ILE A 288 -2.46 8.11 16.22
C ILE A 288 -1.21 8.68 16.92
N GLU A 289 -1.35 9.16 18.15
CA GLU A 289 -0.23 9.68 18.95
C GLU A 289 0.78 8.58 19.30
N ASN A 290 0.31 7.47 19.88
CA ASN A 290 1.19 6.34 20.22
C ASN A 290 1.78 5.68 18.96
N PHE A 291 0.95 5.50 17.93
CA PHE A 291 1.35 4.87 16.68
C PHE A 291 2.43 5.68 15.96
N LYS A 292 2.36 7.01 15.99
CA LYS A 292 3.39 7.90 15.41
C LYS A 292 4.75 7.77 16.12
N ASN A 293 4.74 7.54 17.44
CA ASN A 293 5.95 7.42 18.25
C ASN A 293 6.49 5.98 18.31
N ASN A 294 5.74 4.99 17.81
CA ASN A 294 6.14 3.59 17.81
C ASN A 294 7.15 3.30 16.69
N LYS A 295 8.41 3.05 17.08
CA LYS A 295 9.52 2.76 16.17
C LYS A 295 9.31 1.51 15.32
N SER A 296 8.54 0.53 15.78
CA SER A 296 8.31 -0.70 15.02
C SER A 296 7.41 -0.50 13.79
N VAL A 297 6.72 0.65 13.67
CA VAL A 297 5.75 0.93 12.60
C VAL A 297 5.92 2.29 11.91
N ASN A 298 6.67 3.23 12.49
CA ASN A 298 6.80 4.59 11.97
C ASN A 298 7.92 4.78 10.93
N TYR A 299 8.75 3.76 10.71
CA TYR A 299 9.85 3.74 9.73
C TYR A 299 10.97 4.75 9.99
N GLU A 300 11.02 5.39 11.17
CA GLU A 300 12.01 6.45 11.45
C GLU A 300 13.45 5.93 11.45
N ASP A 301 13.68 4.63 11.66
CA ASP A 301 15.00 3.98 11.52
C ASP A 301 15.57 4.10 10.09
N LEU A 302 14.72 4.32 9.07
CA LEU A 302 15.14 4.54 7.67
C LEU A 302 15.55 5.99 7.38
N ARG A 303 15.37 6.91 8.33
CA ARG A 303 15.73 8.32 8.16
C ARG A 303 17.25 8.49 8.16
N ASP A 304 17.94 7.79 9.05
CA ASP A 304 19.41 7.84 9.15
C ASP A 304 20.09 7.27 7.90
N SER A 305 19.44 6.35 7.16
CA SER A 305 19.94 5.88 5.85
C SER A 305 19.56 6.81 4.69
N GLY A 306 18.92 7.95 4.96
CA GLY A 306 18.45 8.92 3.95
C GLY A 306 17.37 8.40 3.00
N VAL A 307 16.67 7.31 3.34
CA VAL A 307 15.51 6.82 2.59
C VAL A 307 14.31 7.74 2.78
N LEU A 308 14.21 8.37 3.96
CA LEU A 308 13.17 9.34 4.29
C LEU A 308 13.74 10.76 4.29
N ALA A 309 13.06 11.68 3.61
CA ALA A 309 13.37 13.10 3.56
C ALA A 309 13.04 13.79 4.89
N ASN A 310 13.82 14.81 5.24
CA ASN A 310 13.60 15.62 6.44
C ASN A 310 12.31 16.45 6.33
N GLY A 311 11.62 16.64 7.47
CA GLY A 311 10.44 17.51 7.58
C GLY A 311 9.08 16.83 7.38
N GLU A 312 9.04 15.64 6.80
CA GLU A 312 7.83 14.81 6.69
C GLU A 312 7.94 13.53 7.53
N THR A 313 6.82 12.99 7.99
CA THR A 313 6.75 11.73 8.77
C THR A 313 5.81 10.73 8.11
N PHE A 314 6.13 9.44 8.21
CA PHE A 314 5.32 8.38 7.59
C PHE A 314 3.88 8.34 8.13
N ILE A 315 3.74 8.51 9.45
CA ILE A 315 2.47 8.73 10.14
C ILE A 315 2.30 10.24 10.35
N ARG A 316 1.43 10.86 9.55
CA ARG A 316 1.37 12.34 9.42
C ARG A 316 0.32 12.99 10.33
N LYS A 317 -0.96 12.91 9.94
CA LYS A 317 -2.08 13.58 10.64
C LYS A 317 -3.14 12.61 11.19
N GLY A 318 -3.32 11.43 10.60
CA GLY A 318 -4.28 10.43 11.07
C GLY A 318 -5.75 10.89 11.09
N LYS A 319 -6.16 11.75 10.15
CA LYS A 319 -7.51 12.34 10.09
C LYS A 319 -8.18 12.08 8.73
N ALA A 320 -9.50 11.99 8.75
CA ALA A 320 -10.36 12.02 7.57
C ALA A 320 -10.80 13.47 7.25
N GLY A 321 -11.06 13.77 5.99
CA GLY A 321 -11.49 15.08 5.51
C GLY A 321 -10.38 16.14 5.41
N GLY A 322 -9.12 15.74 5.54
CA GLY A 322 -7.97 16.64 5.49
C GLY A 322 -7.73 17.24 4.10
N TRP A 323 -8.28 16.61 3.06
CA TRP A 323 -8.22 17.05 1.67
C TRP A 323 -8.78 18.46 1.45
N ARG A 324 -9.75 18.92 2.24
CA ARG A 324 -10.38 20.25 2.06
C ARG A 324 -9.40 21.42 2.14
N ALA A 325 -8.26 21.23 2.81
CA ALA A 325 -7.21 22.24 2.90
C ALA A 325 -6.32 22.32 1.64
N TYR A 326 -6.51 21.42 0.67
CA TYR A 326 -5.64 21.26 -0.50
C TYR A 326 -6.38 21.43 -1.83
N PHE A 327 -7.71 21.29 -1.85
CA PHE A 327 -8.50 21.39 -3.06
C PHE A 327 -9.07 22.80 -3.19
N ASP A 328 -8.77 23.45 -4.32
CA ASP A 328 -9.50 24.65 -4.74
C ASP A 328 -10.92 24.28 -5.24
N ASP A 329 -11.73 25.29 -5.60
CA ASP A 329 -13.11 25.07 -6.07
C ASP A 329 -13.18 24.23 -7.36
N GLU A 330 -12.17 24.35 -8.23
CA GLU A 330 -12.11 23.62 -9.48
C GLU A 330 -11.81 22.13 -9.23
N MET A 331 -10.76 21.85 -8.44
CA MET A 331 -10.38 20.51 -8.02
C MET A 331 -11.51 19.84 -7.23
N THR A 332 -12.22 20.60 -6.38
CA THR A 332 -13.37 20.07 -5.62
C THR A 332 -14.47 19.59 -6.55
N ARG A 333 -14.91 20.42 -7.51
CA ARG A 333 -15.93 20.03 -8.50
C ARG A 333 -15.46 18.87 -9.37
N GLN A 334 -14.18 18.85 -9.75
CA GLN A 334 -13.59 17.77 -10.53
C GLN A 334 -13.60 16.44 -9.75
N ALA A 335 -13.22 16.48 -8.47
CA ALA A 335 -13.25 15.31 -7.61
C ALA A 335 -14.66 14.81 -7.36
N GLU A 336 -15.63 15.71 -7.15
CA GLU A 336 -17.04 15.34 -6.98
C GLU A 336 -17.58 14.60 -8.20
N ARG A 337 -17.37 15.15 -9.41
CA ARG A 337 -17.78 14.48 -10.66
C ARG A 337 -17.08 13.14 -10.86
N TRP A 338 -15.76 13.11 -10.69
CA TRP A 338 -14.99 11.87 -10.86
C TRP A 338 -15.42 10.78 -9.87
N ILE A 339 -15.75 11.14 -8.62
CA ILE A 339 -16.30 10.20 -7.64
C ILE A 339 -17.71 9.76 -8.03
N GLU A 340 -18.59 10.69 -8.41
CA GLU A 340 -19.97 10.41 -8.83
C GLU A 340 -20.00 9.45 -10.04
N ASP A 341 -19.25 9.77 -11.09
CA ASP A 341 -19.14 8.96 -12.31
C ASP A 341 -18.65 7.53 -12.00
N ASN A 342 -17.69 7.39 -11.07
CA ASN A 342 -17.16 6.08 -10.71
C ASN A 342 -18.04 5.30 -9.72
N LEU A 343 -18.91 5.97 -8.97
CA LEU A 343 -19.89 5.33 -8.07
C LEU A 343 -21.24 5.09 -8.74
N LEU A 344 -21.41 5.57 -9.98
CA LEU A 344 -22.53 5.24 -10.83
C LEU A 344 -22.60 3.71 -11.02
N ASP A 345 -23.82 3.17 -10.96
CA ASP A 345 -24.12 1.75 -11.17
C ASP A 345 -23.42 0.75 -10.22
N THR A 346 -22.89 1.22 -9.09
CA THR A 346 -22.38 0.38 -8.00
C THR A 346 -23.04 0.75 -6.67
N ASP A 347 -23.07 -0.20 -5.73
CA ASP A 347 -23.50 0.01 -4.34
C ASP A 347 -22.34 0.41 -3.40
N LEU A 348 -21.12 0.59 -3.93
CA LEU A 348 -19.97 1.09 -3.16
C LEU A 348 -20.25 2.51 -2.64
N ARG A 349 -20.21 2.69 -1.32
CA ARG A 349 -20.43 4.00 -0.69
C ARG A 349 -19.40 4.22 0.42
N PHE A 350 -18.65 5.32 0.32
CA PHE A 350 -17.73 5.75 1.39
C PHE A 350 -18.54 6.33 2.56
N PRO A 351 -18.26 5.96 3.83
CA PRO A 351 -19.13 6.29 4.98
C PRO A 351 -19.41 7.77 5.26
N HIS A 352 -18.54 8.67 4.82
CA HIS A 352 -18.59 10.12 5.12
C HIS A 352 -18.80 11.00 3.87
N ILE A 353 -18.82 10.41 2.68
CA ILE A 353 -19.19 11.12 1.46
C ILE A 353 -20.72 11.19 1.41
N ARG A 354 -21.27 12.38 1.15
CA ARG A 354 -22.72 12.51 0.89
C ARG A 354 -22.96 12.02 -0.53
N HIS A 355 -23.88 11.08 -0.68
CA HIS A 355 -24.25 10.44 -1.95
C HIS A 355 -25.66 10.82 -2.36
#